data_AF-A0A9E0QQF2-F1
#
_entry.id   AF-A0A9E0QQF2-F1
#
_cell.length_a   1.000
_cell.length_b   1.000
_cell.length_c   1.000
_cell.angle_alpha   90.00
_cell.angle_beta   90.00
_cell.angle_gamma   90.00
#
_symmetry.space_group_name_H-M   'P 1'
#
loop_
_entity.id
_entity.type
_entity.pdbx_description
1 polymer ?
#
loop_
_entity_poly.entity_id
_entity_poly.type
_entity_poly.pdbx_seq_one_letter_code
_entity_poly.pdbx_strand_id
1 'polypeptide(L)'
;MTSEAPKLLPCPFCGSDDALYSEHMQGTIIHPAYRVRCDHCGASTGYTDNDHVAAWNTRDTTHTQAMVVAAYEDAAVVALSCVHLTPDPDKCIRSRVPENAQAALDALLKAERVRLLREIEAHHALALFGDVDGRDCHSFVTDIIEKETGHA
;
A
#
# COMPACT_ATOMS: atom_id res chain seq x y z
N MET A 1 -17.64 -19.53 -11.72
CA MET A 1 -16.78 -18.33 -11.82
C MET A 1 -17.09 -17.47 -10.61
N THR A 2 -16.37 -17.66 -9.52
CA THR A 2 -16.39 -16.75 -8.38
C THR A 2 -15.54 -15.55 -8.78
N SER A 3 -16.17 -14.48 -9.26
CA SER A 3 -15.49 -13.19 -9.38
C SER A 3 -15.13 -12.72 -7.99
N GLU A 4 -13.88 -12.94 -7.60
CA GLU A 4 -13.31 -12.39 -6.40
C GLU A 4 -13.35 -10.86 -6.51
N ALA A 5 -14.13 -10.21 -5.65
CA ALA A 5 -14.26 -8.76 -5.68
C ALA A 5 -12.89 -8.13 -5.39
N PRO A 6 -12.43 -7.14 -6.19
CA PRO A 6 -11.13 -6.52 -5.97
C PRO A 6 -11.04 -5.94 -4.56
N LYS A 7 -9.93 -6.23 -3.87
CA LYS A 7 -9.68 -5.74 -2.51
C LYS A 7 -9.31 -4.26 -2.54
N LEU A 8 -9.91 -3.47 -1.65
CA LEU A 8 -9.60 -2.05 -1.49
C LEU A 8 -8.17 -1.88 -0.94
N LEU A 9 -7.36 -1.07 -1.61
CA LEU A 9 -6.06 -0.64 -1.08
C LEU A 9 -6.23 0.43 0.01
N PRO A 10 -5.29 0.52 0.97
CA PRO A 10 -5.33 1.53 2.04
C PRO A 10 -5.41 2.96 1.50
N CYS A 11 -5.87 3.87 2.36
CA CYS A 11 -6.02 5.27 2.00
C CYS A 11 -4.64 5.88 1.67
N PRO A 12 -4.47 6.54 0.52
CA PRO A 12 -3.17 7.04 0.08
C PRO A 12 -2.80 8.33 0.83
N PHE A 13 -3.77 8.97 1.48
CA PHE A 13 -3.59 10.23 2.21
C PHE A 13 -3.24 9.99 3.68
N CYS A 14 -3.81 8.96 4.31
CA CYS A 14 -3.63 8.71 5.74
C CYS A 14 -3.17 7.29 6.08
N GLY A 15 -2.95 6.42 5.10
CA GLY A 15 -2.52 5.04 5.33
C GLY A 15 -3.59 4.13 5.94
N SER A 16 -4.73 4.65 6.41
CA SER A 16 -5.78 3.85 7.05
C SER A 16 -6.49 2.93 6.06
N ASP A 17 -6.62 1.65 6.43
CA ASP A 17 -7.37 0.60 5.76
C ASP A 17 -8.76 0.40 6.38
N ASP A 18 -8.85 0.43 7.71
CA ASP A 18 -10.08 0.19 8.48
C ASP A 18 -11.17 1.26 8.30
N ALA A 19 -10.79 2.44 7.79
CA ALA A 19 -11.67 3.59 7.63
C ALA A 19 -12.21 3.73 6.20
N LEU A 20 -12.07 2.72 5.33
CA LEU A 20 -12.52 2.78 3.93
C LEU A 20 -13.87 2.10 3.73
N TYR A 21 -14.79 2.80 3.07
CA TYR A 21 -16.08 2.23 2.71
C TYR A 21 -16.55 2.67 1.32
N SER A 22 -17.39 1.82 0.72
CA SER A 22 -18.08 2.12 -0.54
C SER A 22 -19.42 2.78 -0.24
N GLU A 23 -19.62 3.99 -0.75
CA GLU A 23 -20.84 4.77 -0.58
C GLU A 23 -21.66 4.76 -1.87
N HIS A 24 -22.94 4.38 -1.78
CA HIS A 24 -23.88 4.38 -2.89
C HIS A 24 -24.64 5.70 -2.99
N MET A 25 -24.80 6.23 -4.20
CA MET A 25 -25.62 7.42 -4.45
C MET A 25 -27.12 7.08 -4.30
N GLN A 26 -27.83 7.79 -3.44
CA GLN A 26 -29.28 7.61 -3.35
C GLN A 26 -29.99 8.11 -4.62
N GLY A 27 -31.00 7.36 -5.08
CA GLY A 27 -31.82 7.75 -6.24
C GLY A 27 -31.38 7.17 -7.59
N THR A 28 -30.25 6.46 -7.66
CA THR A 28 -29.77 5.81 -8.89
C THR A 28 -30.09 4.32 -8.89
N ILE A 29 -31.24 3.93 -9.45
CA ILE A 29 -31.67 2.51 -9.52
C ILE A 29 -31.19 1.83 -10.80
N ILE A 30 -31.19 2.54 -11.93
CA ILE A 30 -30.85 1.96 -13.24
C ILE A 30 -29.34 1.86 -13.45
N HIS A 31 -28.59 2.85 -12.97
CA HIS A 31 -27.13 2.91 -13.03
C HIS A 31 -26.61 3.24 -11.63
N PRO A 32 -26.52 2.25 -10.72
CA PRO A 32 -26.10 2.51 -9.34
C PRO A 32 -24.67 3.06 -9.34
N ALA A 33 -24.52 4.29 -8.85
CA ALA A 33 -23.24 4.96 -8.80
C ALA A 33 -22.63 4.81 -7.41
N TYR A 34 -21.37 4.41 -7.36
CA TYR A 34 -20.61 4.20 -6.13
C TYR A 34 -19.38 5.10 -6.09
N ARG A 35 -18.93 5.43 -4.88
CA ARG A 35 -17.61 6.01 -4.64
C ARG A 35 -16.94 5.32 -3.46
N VAL A 36 -15.61 5.37 -3.41
CA VAL A 36 -14.87 5.00 -2.21
C VAL A 36 -14.60 6.27 -1.40
N ARG A 37 -14.82 6.19 -0.08
CA ARG A 37 -14.52 7.28 0.86
C ARG A 37 -13.74 6.76 2.05
N CYS A 38 -12.76 7.54 2.49
CA CYS A 38 -12.05 7.36 3.74
C CYS A 38 -12.71 8.20 4.84
N ASP A 39 -13.12 7.55 5.92
CA ASP A 39 -13.74 8.23 7.08
C ASP A 39 -12.71 9.03 7.89
N HIS A 40 -11.47 8.56 7.92
CA HIS A 40 -10.43 9.16 8.75
C HIS A 40 -9.97 10.53 8.22
N CYS A 41 -9.69 10.63 6.91
CA CYS A 41 -9.20 11.88 6.30
C CYS A 41 -10.22 12.56 5.37
N GLY A 42 -11.37 11.94 5.12
CA GLY A 42 -12.41 12.47 4.24
C GLY A 42 -12.14 12.34 2.74
N ALA A 43 -10.99 11.81 2.32
CA ALA A 43 -10.67 11.62 0.91
C ALA A 43 -11.67 10.68 0.22
N SER A 44 -12.12 11.03 -0.99
CA SER A 44 -13.09 10.24 -1.74
C SER A 44 -12.88 10.30 -3.25
N THR A 45 -13.30 9.28 -3.98
CA THR A 45 -13.43 9.35 -5.45
C THR A 45 -14.70 10.09 -5.86
N GLY A 46 -14.79 10.42 -7.14
CA GLY A 46 -16.07 10.74 -7.78
C GLY A 46 -17.00 9.50 -7.77
N TYR A 47 -18.31 9.75 -7.85
CA TYR A 47 -19.27 8.70 -8.11
C TYR A 47 -19.11 8.18 -9.53
N THR A 48 -19.09 6.87 -9.67
CA THR A 48 -18.99 6.18 -10.95
C THR A 48 -19.89 4.95 -10.94
N ASP A 49 -20.49 4.63 -12.08
CA ASP A 49 -21.21 3.38 -12.32
C ASP A 49 -20.27 2.24 -12.78
N ASN A 50 -18.99 2.55 -12.98
CA ASN A 50 -17.92 1.58 -13.23
C ASN A 50 -17.32 1.06 -11.90
N ASP A 51 -16.31 0.20 -11.99
CA ASP A 51 -15.61 -0.34 -10.84
C ASP A 51 -14.88 0.77 -10.05
N HIS A 52 -15.55 1.27 -9.01
CA HIS A 52 -15.05 2.32 -8.12
C HIS A 52 -13.88 1.85 -7.26
N VAL A 53 -13.76 0.54 -7.01
CA VAL A 53 -12.61 -0.03 -6.29
C VAL A 53 -11.37 -0.05 -7.18
N ALA A 54 -11.53 -0.48 -8.44
CA ALA A 54 -10.44 -0.38 -9.42
C ALA A 54 -9.99 1.08 -9.60
N ALA A 55 -10.92 2.01 -9.71
CA ALA A 55 -10.61 3.45 -9.79
C ALA A 55 -9.88 3.98 -8.54
N TRP A 56 -10.24 3.49 -7.35
CA TRP A 56 -9.53 3.81 -6.11
C TRP A 56 -8.11 3.22 -6.12
N ASN A 57 -7.93 2.02 -6.67
CA ASN A 57 -6.66 1.31 -6.67
C ASN A 57 -5.69 1.73 -7.79
N THR A 58 -6.14 2.38 -8.86
CA THR A 58 -5.28 2.81 -10.00
C THR A 58 -4.56 4.14 -9.79
N ARG A 59 -4.73 4.75 -8.63
CA ARG A 59 -4.22 6.09 -8.34
C ARG A 59 -2.70 6.17 -8.26
N ASP A 60 -2.21 7.34 -8.62
CA ASP A 60 -0.80 7.72 -8.54
C ASP A 60 -0.36 7.81 -7.07
N THR A 61 0.68 7.06 -6.71
CA THR A 61 1.24 7.00 -5.35
C THR A 61 2.13 8.20 -5.02
N THR A 62 2.40 9.09 -5.98
CA THR A 62 3.22 10.30 -5.76
C THR A 62 2.73 11.15 -4.60
N HIS A 63 1.41 11.27 -4.38
CA HIS A 63 0.90 12.05 -3.26
C HIS A 63 1.24 11.44 -1.90
N THR A 64 1.06 10.12 -1.76
CA THR A 64 1.45 9.37 -0.56
C THR A 64 2.94 9.51 -0.29
N GLN A 65 3.76 9.35 -1.34
CA GLN A 65 5.21 9.51 -1.26
C GLN A 65 5.59 10.92 -0.80
N ALA A 66 4.98 11.96 -1.36
CA ALA A 66 5.23 13.34 -0.98
C ALA A 66 4.87 13.62 0.49
N MET A 67 3.76 13.06 0.99
CA MET A 67 3.37 13.20 2.40
C MET A 67 4.36 12.51 3.34
N VAL A 68 4.79 11.30 3.01
CA VAL A 68 5.79 10.55 3.79
C VAL A 68 7.10 11.33 3.82
N VAL A 69 7.57 11.81 2.67
CA VAL A 69 8.80 12.62 2.57
C VAL A 69 8.70 13.86 3.45
N ALA A 70 7.62 14.64 3.34
CA ALA A 70 7.44 15.85 4.13
C ALA A 70 7.44 15.57 5.65
N ALA A 71 6.77 14.50 6.09
CA ALA A 71 6.74 14.12 7.51
C ALA A 71 8.13 13.72 8.04
N TYR A 72 8.91 13.00 7.22
CA TYR A 72 10.26 12.59 7.58
C TYR A 72 11.26 13.75 7.55
N GLU A 73 11.14 14.67 6.60
CA GLU A 73 11.95 15.89 6.54
C GLU A 73 11.72 16.77 7.77
N ASP A 74 10.46 17.00 8.17
CA ASP A 74 10.12 17.74 9.39
C ASP A 74 10.70 17.07 10.65
N ALA A 75 10.50 15.75 10.78
CA ALA A 75 11.06 14.98 11.89
C ALA A 75 12.61 15.02 11.93
N ALA A 76 13.27 14.98 10.76
CA ALA A 76 14.72 15.04 10.64
C ALA A 76 15.29 16.42 11.03
N VAL A 77 14.64 17.51 10.62
CA VAL A 77 15.04 18.87 11.02
C VAL A 77 15.03 19.01 12.55
N VAL A 78 14.00 18.49 13.20
CA VAL A 78 13.92 18.54 14.67
C VAL A 78 14.92 17.58 15.32
N ALA A 79 15.15 16.38 14.78
CA ALA A 79 16.17 15.46 15.28
C ALA A 79 17.58 16.06 15.19
N LEU A 80 17.91 16.76 14.10
CA LEU A 80 19.19 17.46 13.93
C LEU A 80 19.39 18.56 14.98
N SER A 81 18.33 19.27 15.37
CA SER A 81 18.39 20.23 16.48
C SER A 81 18.71 19.57 17.83
N CYS A 82 18.47 18.26 17.95
CA CYS A 82 18.67 17.46 19.17
C CYS A 82 19.85 16.47 19.08
N VAL A 83 20.67 16.50 18.01
CA VAL A 83 21.68 15.46 17.70
C VAL A 83 22.68 15.22 18.84
N HIS A 84 22.89 16.20 19.70
CA HIS A 84 23.82 16.12 20.83
C HIS A 84 23.24 15.34 22.03
N LEU A 85 21.94 14.99 22.01
CA LEU A 85 21.20 14.42 23.13
C LEU A 85 20.82 12.95 22.91
N THR A 86 20.96 12.41 21.70
CA THR A 86 20.53 11.03 21.40
C THR A 86 21.60 10.28 20.59
N PRO A 87 22.06 9.10 21.04
CA PRO A 87 23.04 8.30 20.30
C PRO A 87 22.47 7.61 19.04
N ASP A 88 21.16 7.68 18.82
CA ASP A 88 20.47 7.06 17.68
C ASP A 88 19.49 8.07 17.03
N PRO A 89 19.91 8.74 15.93
CA PRO A 89 19.07 9.72 15.24
C PRO A 89 17.85 9.08 14.58
N ASP A 90 17.94 7.82 14.12
CA ASP A 90 16.84 7.15 13.41
C ASP A 90 15.66 6.89 14.36
N LYS A 91 15.97 6.45 15.59
CA LYS A 91 14.96 6.28 16.63
C LYS A 91 14.30 7.60 17.02
N CYS A 92 15.05 8.71 16.99
CA CYS A 92 14.50 10.04 17.27
C CYS A 92 13.55 10.50 16.16
N ILE A 93 13.92 10.28 14.89
CA ILE A 93 13.07 10.62 13.74
C ILE A 93 11.78 9.80 13.79
N ARG A 94 11.88 8.47 13.92
CA ARG A 94 10.71 7.57 13.94
C ARG A 94 9.73 7.87 15.08
N SER A 95 10.21 8.30 16.24
CA SER A 95 9.33 8.64 17.37
C SER A 95 8.59 9.97 17.19
N ARG A 96 8.99 10.79 16.22
CA ARG A 96 8.38 12.08 15.90
C ARG A 96 7.52 12.05 14.63
N VAL A 97 7.77 11.09 13.74
CA VAL A 97 6.96 10.89 12.54
C VAL A 97 5.54 10.46 12.98
N PRO A 98 4.48 11.14 12.49
CA PRO A 98 3.10 10.74 12.76
C PRO A 98 2.82 9.29 12.36
N GLU A 99 2.00 8.57 13.14
CA GLU A 99 1.71 7.15 12.93
C GLU A 99 1.19 6.85 11.51
N ASN A 100 0.38 7.74 10.94
CA ASN A 100 -0.13 7.61 9.57
C ASN A 100 0.98 7.69 8.51
N ALA A 101 1.98 8.55 8.71
CA ALA A 101 3.13 8.65 7.79
C ALA A 101 4.06 7.43 7.94
N GLN A 102 4.20 6.90 9.16
CA GLN A 102 4.92 5.66 9.40
C GLN A 102 4.24 4.47 8.72
N ALA A 103 2.92 4.33 8.89
CA ALA A 103 2.13 3.30 8.25
C ALA A 103 2.18 3.39 6.72
N ALA A 104 2.15 4.60 6.16
CA ALA A 104 2.30 4.83 4.73
C ALA A 104 3.67 4.40 4.20
N LEU A 105 4.76 4.69 4.92
CA LEU A 105 6.10 4.21 4.56
C LEU A 105 6.19 2.68 4.61
N ASP A 106 5.67 2.07 5.67
CA ASP A 106 5.69 0.61 5.84
C ASP A 106 4.89 -0.07 4.70
N ALA A 107 3.75 0.51 4.30
CA ALA A 107 2.97 0.04 3.16
C ALA A 107 3.75 0.15 1.83
N LEU A 108 4.48 1.24 1.61
CA LEU A 108 5.32 1.41 0.41
C LEU A 108 6.46 0.39 0.36
N LEU A 109 7.15 0.17 1.48
CA LEU A 109 8.23 -0.82 1.58
C LEU A 109 7.72 -2.24 1.35
N LYS A 110 6.54 -2.55 1.88
CA LYS A 110 5.87 -3.84 1.67
C LYS A 110 5.50 -4.04 0.19
N ALA A 111 4.95 -3.02 -0.46
CA ALA A 111 4.60 -3.08 -1.88
C ALA A 111 5.84 -3.29 -2.77
N GLU A 112 6.93 -2.57 -2.47
CA GLU A 112 8.21 -2.72 -3.19
C GLU A 112 8.82 -4.11 -3.00
N ARG A 113 8.76 -4.66 -1.78
CA ARG A 113 9.19 -6.04 -1.52
C ARG A 113 8.41 -7.05 -2.37
N VAL A 114 7.08 -6.92 -2.43
CA VAL A 114 6.24 -7.80 -3.26
C VAL A 114 6.58 -7.64 -4.75
N ARG A 115 6.85 -6.43 -5.22
CA ARG A 115 7.28 -6.16 -6.61
C ARG A 115 8.57 -6.92 -6.94
N LEU A 116 9.60 -6.78 -6.10
CA LEU A 116 10.89 -7.46 -6.28
C LEU A 116 10.76 -8.98 -6.22
N LEU A 117 9.94 -9.52 -5.31
CA LEU A 117 9.70 -10.97 -5.24
C LEU A 117 9.06 -11.51 -6.52
N ARG A 118 8.11 -10.78 -7.11
CA ARG A 118 7.50 -11.13 -8.41
C ARG A 118 8.51 -11.07 -9.56
N GLU A 119 9.43 -10.11 -9.54
CA GLU A 119 10.52 -10.05 -10.53
C GLU A 119 11.45 -11.25 -10.40
N ILE A 120 11.81 -11.64 -9.17
CA ILE A 120 12.61 -12.85 -8.91
C ILE A 120 11.89 -14.11 -9.41
N GLU A 121 10.60 -14.25 -9.09
CA GLU A 121 9.76 -15.37 -9.56
C GLU A 121 9.71 -15.43 -11.09
N ALA A 122 9.53 -14.29 -11.76
CA ALA A 122 9.55 -14.20 -13.22
C ALA A 122 10.91 -14.60 -13.82
N HIS A 123 12.02 -14.16 -13.21
CA HIS A 123 13.36 -14.54 -13.65
C HIS A 123 13.66 -16.03 -13.41
N HIS A 124 13.21 -16.60 -12.29
CA HIS A 124 13.34 -18.03 -12.01
C HIS A 124 12.51 -18.88 -12.97
N ALA A 125 11.27 -18.47 -13.27
CA ALA A 125 10.42 -19.16 -14.23
C ALA A 125 11.08 -19.23 -15.63
N LEU A 126 11.78 -18.17 -16.05
CA LEU A 126 12.55 -18.16 -17.30
C LEU A 126 13.78 -19.09 -17.25
N ALA A 127 14.44 -19.22 -16.10
CA ALA A 127 15.62 -20.06 -15.93
C ALA A 127 15.31 -21.56 -15.88
N LEU A 128 14.12 -21.94 -15.38
CA LEU A 128 13.69 -23.34 -15.24
C LEU A 128 13.39 -24.07 -16.56
N PHE A 129 13.45 -23.37 -17.70
CA PHE A 129 13.42 -24.03 -19.02
C PHE A 129 14.72 -24.78 -19.36
N GLY A 130 15.74 -24.75 -18.48
CA GLY A 130 17.06 -25.35 -18.72
C GLY A 130 17.50 -26.52 -17.84
N ASP A 131 16.98 -26.72 -16.62
CA ASP A 131 17.47 -27.80 -15.71
C ASP A 131 16.45 -28.19 -14.61
N VAL A 132 16.39 -29.49 -14.29
CA VAL A 132 15.19 -30.17 -13.74
C VAL A 132 15.04 -30.19 -12.20
N ASP A 133 15.98 -29.64 -11.42
CA ASP A 133 15.97 -29.81 -9.95
C ASP A 133 15.55 -28.56 -9.12
N GLY A 134 15.06 -27.48 -9.75
CA GLY A 134 14.76 -26.21 -9.05
C GLY A 134 13.40 -26.07 -8.37
N ARG A 135 12.68 -27.16 -8.07
CA ARG A 135 11.28 -27.12 -7.59
C ARG A 135 11.07 -26.48 -6.20
N ASP A 136 12.10 -26.42 -5.35
CA ASP A 136 11.96 -25.93 -3.96
C ASP A 136 12.03 -24.40 -3.80
N CYS A 137 12.60 -23.65 -4.76
CA CYS A 137 12.68 -22.20 -4.64
C CYS A 137 11.37 -21.49 -5.01
N HIS A 138 10.57 -22.07 -5.91
CA HIS A 138 9.34 -21.43 -6.38
C HIS A 138 8.27 -21.42 -5.29
N SER A 139 8.04 -22.55 -4.60
CA SER A 139 7.04 -22.61 -3.52
C SER A 139 7.34 -21.62 -2.40
N PHE A 140 8.61 -21.49 -2.01
CA PHE A 140 9.03 -20.57 -0.96
C PHE A 140 8.75 -19.10 -1.30
N VAL A 141 8.98 -18.67 -2.54
CA VAL A 141 8.70 -17.29 -2.97
C VAL A 141 7.20 -17.01 -3.02
N THR A 142 6.41 -17.95 -3.55
CA THR A 142 4.95 -17.85 -3.60
C THR A 142 4.36 -17.74 -2.18
N ASP A 143 4.80 -18.57 -1.23
CA ASP A 143 4.34 -18.54 0.17
C ASP A 143 4.60 -17.18 0.85
N ILE A 144 5.75 -16.55 0.57
CA ILE A 144 6.07 -15.22 1.10
C ILE A 144 5.13 -14.16 0.51
N ILE A 145 4.87 -14.22 -0.80
CA ILE A 145 3.95 -13.28 -1.47
C ILE A 145 2.54 -13.42 -0.91
N GLU A 146 2.05 -14.64 -0.72
CA GLU A 146 0.71 -14.90 -0.15
C GLU A 146 0.58 -14.35 1.27
N LYS A 147 1.58 -14.61 2.13
CA LYS A 147 1.62 -14.10 3.51
C LYS A 147 1.68 -12.57 3.57
N GLU A 148 2.48 -11.94 2.71
CA GLU A 148 2.60 -10.48 2.67
C GLU A 148 1.35 -9.84 2.05
N THR A 149 0.73 -10.43 1.04
CA THR A 149 -0.48 -9.88 0.41
C THR A 149 -1.77 -10.19 1.18
N GLY A 150 -1.72 -11.10 2.14
CA GLY A 150 -2.87 -11.51 2.95
C GLY A 150 -3.88 -12.33 2.16
N HIS A 151 -3.43 -13.11 1.18
CA HIS A 151 -4.21 -14.17 0.54
C HIS A 151 -3.92 -15.46 1.32
N ALA A 152 -4.77 -15.76 2.30
CA ALA A 152 -4.81 -17.05 2.98
C ALA A 152 -6.26 -17.55 2.99
#